data_AF-A0A7C4RLU6-F1
#
_entry.id   AF-A0A7C4RLU6-F1
#
_cell.length_a   1.000
_cell.length_b   1.000
_cell.length_c   1.000
_cell.angle_alpha   90.00
_cell.angle_beta   90.00
_cell.angle_gamma   90.00
#
_symmetry.space_group_name_H-M   'P 1'
#
loop_
_entity.id
_entity.type
_entity.pdbx_description
1 polymer ?
#
loop_
_entity_poly.entity_id
_entity_poly.type
_entity_poly.pdbx_seq_one_letter_code
_entity_poly.pdbx_strand_id
1 'polypeptide(L)'
;FSGLNNLQDITLHERYATICGYTHEEMVTTFAERLSGVDIDAVRRWYNGYNFLGEPVYNPFDILLFLDTKDFRSYWFETGSPSFLIKLIEERHYPVPNLEKVLSSEQMLGAFDVDRIDLEPLLFQTGYLTIRSREPIGSKIGYRMRFPNLEVKLSLTDAILDRLSGAPAVKENNQYRLYRCLEDADMDGLRDIFHAFFASIPNEWYSSSRVAAYEAFYASVFYCYFTAIGLDVRVEDSTNVGRIDMAVIHGGRVYLFEFKVVELDTSPQKAIEQIRSRRYWEKYVGKGEIVLIGVEFSKTTRNIVGYDWERIDTGAGNVQI
;
A
#
# COMPACT_ATOMS: atom_id res chain seq x y z
N PHE A 1 30.01 -31.21 -0.96
CA PHE A 1 29.97 -30.85 0.47
C PHE A 1 28.52 -30.76 0.87
N SER A 2 28.05 -31.60 1.80
CA SER A 2 26.74 -31.40 2.42
C SER A 2 26.90 -30.29 3.45
N GLY A 3 26.34 -29.12 3.17
CA GLY A 3 26.25 -28.03 4.16
C GLY A 3 25.34 -28.41 5.33
N LEU A 4 24.94 -27.41 6.11
CA LEU A 4 24.00 -27.54 7.22
C LEU A 4 22.63 -28.03 6.71
N ASN A 5 22.37 -29.34 6.76
CA ASN A 5 21.15 -29.98 6.23
C ASN A 5 20.28 -30.68 7.29
N ASN A 6 20.58 -30.45 8.58
CA ASN A 6 19.89 -31.07 9.72
C ASN A 6 19.00 -30.09 10.51
N LEU A 7 18.80 -28.86 10.01
CA LEU A 7 17.90 -27.91 10.65
C LEU A 7 16.46 -28.16 10.22
N GLN A 8 15.54 -28.12 11.19
CA GLN A 8 14.12 -28.07 10.92
C GLN A 8 13.69 -26.60 10.87
N ASP A 9 13.23 -26.14 9.72
CA ASP A 9 12.58 -24.84 9.59
C ASP A 9 11.19 -24.92 10.26
N ILE A 10 10.97 -24.06 11.25
CA ILE A 10 9.73 -23.98 12.02
C ILE A 10 8.88 -22.77 11.64
N THR A 11 9.31 -21.96 10.67
CA THR A 11 8.68 -20.68 10.31
C THR A 11 7.19 -20.83 10.05
N LEU A 12 6.79 -21.82 9.25
CA LEU A 12 5.37 -22.06 8.91
C LEU A 12 4.70 -23.11 9.80
N HIS A 13 5.30 -23.44 10.95
CA HIS A 13 4.76 -24.45 11.85
C HIS A 13 3.87 -23.80 12.92
N GLU A 14 2.56 -24.07 12.86
CA GLU A 14 1.53 -23.38 13.66
C GLU A 14 1.78 -23.38 15.18
N ARG A 15 2.37 -24.46 15.73
CA ARG A 15 2.73 -24.51 17.16
C ARG A 15 3.64 -23.37 17.64
N TYR A 16 4.35 -22.70 16.73
CA TYR A 16 5.28 -21.61 17.04
C TYR A 16 4.76 -20.24 16.55
N ALA A 17 3.49 -20.15 16.12
CA ALA A 17 2.93 -18.94 15.51
C ALA A 17 3.10 -17.68 16.35
N THR A 18 3.02 -17.83 17.68
CA THR A 18 3.01 -16.71 18.63
C THR A 18 4.35 -16.48 19.33
N ILE A 19 5.41 -17.24 18.99
CA ILE A 19 6.68 -17.25 19.75
C ILE A 19 7.40 -15.90 19.81
N CYS A 20 7.17 -15.01 18.83
CA CYS A 20 7.89 -13.75 18.68
C CYS A 20 7.05 -12.51 19.05
N GLY A 21 5.91 -12.65 19.72
CA GLY A 21 5.09 -11.48 20.06
C GLY A 21 4.03 -11.76 21.11
N TYR A 22 3.23 -10.73 21.42
CA TYR A 22 2.09 -10.89 22.32
C TYR A 22 0.86 -11.29 21.52
N THR A 23 0.15 -12.32 21.95
CA THR A 23 -1.23 -12.56 21.49
C THR A 23 -2.15 -11.42 21.90
N HIS A 24 -3.35 -11.36 21.32
CA HIS A 24 -4.30 -10.34 21.73
C HIS A 24 -4.73 -10.50 23.18
N GLU A 25 -4.95 -11.74 23.62
CA GLU A 25 -5.32 -12.05 24.99
C GLU A 25 -4.22 -11.65 25.98
N GLU A 26 -2.96 -12.03 25.72
CA GLU A 26 -1.82 -11.65 26.57
C GLU A 26 -1.68 -10.13 26.66
N MET A 27 -1.87 -9.42 25.55
CA MET A 27 -1.77 -7.96 25.51
C MET A 27 -2.83 -7.30 26.40
N VAL A 28 -4.10 -7.68 26.24
CA VAL A 28 -5.21 -7.03 26.98
C VAL A 28 -5.25 -7.43 28.45
N THR A 29 -4.85 -8.65 28.80
CA THR A 29 -4.87 -9.15 30.19
C THR A 29 -3.65 -8.67 30.97
N THR A 30 -2.45 -8.80 30.42
CA THR A 30 -1.20 -8.43 31.11
C THR A 30 -1.09 -6.92 31.31
N PHE A 31 -1.52 -6.12 30.33
CA PHE A 31 -1.41 -4.67 30.37
C PHE A 31 -2.72 -3.95 30.72
N ALA A 32 -3.72 -4.66 31.26
CA ALA A 32 -5.07 -4.14 31.51
C ALA A 32 -5.09 -2.76 32.19
N GLU A 33 -4.30 -2.58 33.26
CA GLU A 33 -4.20 -1.30 33.96
C GLU A 33 -3.68 -0.17 33.07
N ARG A 34 -2.67 -0.45 32.25
CA ARG A 34 -2.06 0.53 31.34
C ARG A 34 -2.93 0.81 30.12
N LEU A 35 -3.87 -0.08 29.80
CA LEU A 35 -4.80 0.06 28.68
C LEU A 35 -6.12 0.76 29.08
N SER A 36 -6.29 1.13 30.35
CA SER A 36 -7.46 1.88 30.79
C SER A 36 -7.64 3.17 29.99
N GLY A 37 -8.80 3.36 29.37
CA GLY A 37 -9.12 4.52 28.53
C GLY A 37 -8.54 4.48 27.11
N VAL A 38 -7.83 3.42 26.72
CA VAL A 38 -7.27 3.25 25.37
C VAL A 38 -8.31 2.63 24.43
N ASP A 39 -8.40 3.14 23.19
CA ASP A 39 -9.11 2.47 22.11
C ASP A 39 -8.32 1.22 21.66
N ILE A 40 -8.72 0.06 22.18
CA ILE A 40 -8.09 -1.23 21.88
C ILE A 40 -8.16 -1.58 20.39
N ASP A 41 -9.24 -1.19 19.70
CA ASP A 41 -9.36 -1.45 18.26
C ASP A 41 -8.38 -0.58 17.48
N ALA A 42 -8.11 0.65 17.91
CA ALA A 42 -7.05 1.48 17.34
C ALA A 42 -5.67 0.84 17.54
N VAL A 43 -5.34 0.37 18.74
CA VAL A 43 -4.10 -0.36 19.03
C VAL A 43 -3.96 -1.59 18.14
N ARG A 44 -5.05 -2.35 17.99
CA ARG A 44 -5.08 -3.52 17.12
C ARG A 44 -4.82 -3.16 15.65
N ARG A 45 -5.44 -2.09 15.14
CA ARG A 45 -5.23 -1.62 13.76
C ARG A 45 -3.79 -1.15 13.53
N TRP A 46 -3.21 -0.46 14.51
CA TRP A 46 -1.87 0.11 14.41
C TRP A 46 -0.76 -0.92 14.55
N TYR A 47 -0.88 -1.85 15.50
CA TYR A 47 0.25 -2.66 15.96
C TYR A 47 0.07 -4.17 15.84
N ASN A 48 -1.17 -4.68 15.69
CA ASN A 48 -1.38 -6.13 15.54
C ASN A 48 -1.31 -6.56 14.08
N GLY A 49 -0.70 -7.72 13.84
CA GLY A 49 -0.97 -8.46 12.61
C GLY A 49 0.18 -9.31 12.11
N TYR A 50 1.32 -9.34 12.79
CA TYR A 50 2.42 -10.24 12.46
C TYR A 50 1.98 -11.69 12.64
N ASN A 51 2.05 -12.47 11.56
CA ASN A 51 1.56 -13.83 11.48
C ASN A 51 2.47 -14.66 10.57
N PHE A 52 3.12 -15.66 11.15
CA PHE A 52 3.84 -16.68 10.40
C PHE A 52 2.89 -17.79 9.93
N LEU A 53 2.11 -18.39 10.83
CA LEU A 53 0.96 -19.22 10.48
C LEU A 53 0.14 -19.58 11.74
N GLY A 54 -0.89 -18.79 12.07
CA GLY A 54 -1.75 -19.06 13.23
C GLY A 54 -2.41 -17.79 13.75
N GLU A 55 -2.34 -17.58 15.06
CA GLU A 55 -2.79 -16.34 15.70
C GLU A 55 -1.80 -15.19 15.40
N PRO A 56 -2.28 -14.05 14.87
CA PRO A 56 -1.44 -12.87 14.72
C PRO A 56 -1.04 -12.27 16.07
N VAL A 57 0.19 -11.80 16.15
CA VAL A 57 0.77 -11.17 17.35
C VAL A 57 1.08 -9.70 17.14
N TYR A 58 1.15 -9.00 18.27
CA TYR A 58 1.71 -7.66 18.38
C TYR A 58 3.23 -7.75 18.52
N ASN A 59 3.93 -6.80 17.91
CA ASN A 59 5.34 -6.59 18.21
C ASN A 59 5.48 -6.12 19.67
N PRO A 60 6.29 -6.81 20.51
CA PRO A 60 6.44 -6.43 21.91
C PRO A 60 6.96 -5.01 22.13
N PHE A 61 7.91 -4.58 21.29
CA PHE A 61 8.56 -3.27 21.43
C PHE A 61 7.59 -2.13 21.14
N ASP A 62 6.82 -2.24 20.05
CA ASP A 62 5.82 -1.22 19.66
C ASP A 62 4.76 -1.04 20.75
N ILE A 63 4.29 -2.16 21.33
CA ILE A 63 3.34 -2.11 22.44
C ILE A 63 3.93 -1.44 23.68
N LEU A 64 5.17 -1.76 24.05
CA LEU A 64 5.80 -1.13 25.22
C LEU A 64 5.95 0.39 25.03
N LEU A 65 6.36 0.85 23.84
CA LEU A 65 6.50 2.28 23.53
C LEU A 65 5.16 3.00 23.43
N PHE A 66 4.15 2.37 22.83
CA PHE A 66 2.78 2.88 22.84
C PHE A 66 2.26 2.99 24.28
N LEU A 67 2.49 1.99 25.12
CA LEU A 67 2.00 2.00 26.50
C LEU A 67 2.68 3.06 27.37
N ASP A 68 3.94 3.42 27.07
CA ASP A 68 4.68 4.49 27.72
C ASP A 68 4.17 5.88 27.34
N THR A 69 4.00 6.13 26.04
CA THR A 69 3.69 7.48 25.52
C THR A 69 2.20 7.75 25.30
N LYS A 70 1.41 6.70 25.06
CA LYS A 70 0.01 6.74 24.61
C LYS A 70 -0.21 7.38 23.23
N ASP A 71 0.85 7.53 22.44
CA ASP A 71 0.78 8.10 21.10
C ASP A 71 0.82 7.00 20.04
N PHE A 72 0.02 7.15 18.98
CA PHE A 72 0.15 6.30 17.81
C PHE A 72 1.29 6.80 16.93
N ARG A 73 2.38 6.02 16.85
CA ARG A 73 3.60 6.31 16.08
C ARG A 73 4.18 5.05 15.44
N SER A 74 5.14 5.26 14.54
CA SER A 74 5.87 4.21 13.81
C SER A 74 7.13 3.74 14.54
N TYR A 75 6.97 3.18 15.73
CA TYR A 75 8.05 2.70 16.59
C TYR A 75 8.99 1.66 15.96
N TRP A 76 8.45 0.67 15.24
CA TRP A 76 9.23 -0.40 14.64
C TRP A 76 10.17 0.15 13.57
N PHE A 77 9.66 1.08 12.75
CA PHE A 77 10.42 1.66 11.66
C PHE A 77 11.60 2.51 12.13
N GLU A 78 11.47 3.20 13.27
CA GLU A 78 12.56 4.00 13.85
C GLU A 78 13.76 3.13 14.30
N THR A 79 13.59 1.81 14.43
CA THR A 79 14.64 0.89 14.90
C THR A 79 15.38 0.13 13.79
N GLY A 80 14.95 0.23 12.53
CA GLY A 80 15.54 -0.53 11.42
C GLY A 80 15.47 0.21 10.08
N SER A 81 16.49 0.05 9.23
CA SER A 81 16.50 0.68 7.90
C SER A 81 16.03 -0.29 6.81
N PRO A 82 14.90 -0.03 6.11
CA PRO A 82 14.50 -0.78 4.90
C PRO A 82 15.33 -0.44 3.65
N SER A 83 16.45 0.28 3.77
CA SER A 83 17.18 0.84 2.62
C SER A 83 17.48 -0.19 1.53
N PHE A 84 17.84 -1.43 1.92
CA PHE A 84 18.07 -2.52 0.96
C PHE A 84 16.78 -2.97 0.25
N LEU A 85 15.66 -3.11 0.96
CA LEU A 85 14.36 -3.45 0.37
C LEU A 85 13.89 -2.38 -0.61
N ILE A 86 14.00 -1.12 -0.22
CA ILE A 86 13.62 0.03 -1.04
C ILE A 86 14.45 0.06 -2.32
N LYS A 87 15.76 -0.16 -2.20
CA LYS A 87 16.65 -0.29 -3.35
C LYS A 87 16.23 -1.43 -4.27
N LEU A 88 15.83 -2.59 -3.73
CA LEU A 88 15.38 -3.73 -4.52
C LEU A 88 14.05 -3.44 -5.24
N ILE A 89 13.10 -2.78 -4.57
CA ILE A 89 11.82 -2.31 -5.16
C ILE A 89 12.10 -1.38 -6.34
N GLU A 90 13.00 -0.41 -6.14
CA GLU A 90 13.43 0.54 -7.16
C GLU A 90 14.12 -0.18 -8.33
N GLU A 91 15.15 -0.99 -8.09
CA GLU A 91 15.90 -1.70 -9.13
C GLU A 91 15.00 -2.64 -9.95
N ARG A 92 14.06 -3.34 -9.30
CA ARG A 92 13.12 -4.27 -9.95
C ARG A 92 11.91 -3.63 -10.59
N HIS A 93 11.67 -2.34 -10.37
CA HIS A 93 10.48 -1.65 -10.88
C HIS A 93 9.22 -2.30 -10.34
N TYR A 94 9.29 -2.72 -9.08
CA TYR A 94 8.20 -3.44 -8.47
C TYR A 94 7.01 -2.49 -8.33
N PRO A 95 5.84 -2.79 -8.93
CA PRO A 95 4.66 -1.95 -8.76
C PRO A 95 4.25 -2.02 -7.29
N VAL A 96 4.43 -0.93 -6.54
CA VAL A 96 4.20 -0.89 -5.09
C VAL A 96 2.76 -1.31 -4.72
N PRO A 97 1.70 -0.97 -5.50
CA PRO A 97 0.36 -1.51 -5.29
C PRO A 97 0.28 -3.04 -5.23
N ASN A 98 1.21 -3.76 -5.88
CA ASN A 98 1.23 -5.22 -5.87
C ASN A 98 1.57 -5.82 -4.50
N LEU A 99 2.13 -5.03 -3.57
CA LEU A 99 2.38 -5.47 -2.19
C LEU A 99 1.09 -5.88 -1.46
N GLU A 100 -0.07 -5.36 -1.88
CA GLU A 100 -1.38 -5.68 -1.32
C GLU A 100 -1.93 -7.05 -1.77
N LYS A 101 -1.32 -7.67 -2.79
CA LYS A 101 -1.85 -8.88 -3.46
C LYS A 101 -0.81 -9.99 -3.64
N VAL A 102 0.26 -9.95 -2.86
CA VAL A 102 1.33 -10.95 -2.94
C VAL A 102 0.78 -12.34 -2.64
N LEU A 103 1.09 -13.28 -3.54
CA LEU A 103 0.83 -14.70 -3.40
C LEU A 103 2.15 -15.43 -3.53
N SER A 104 2.56 -16.13 -2.47
CA SER A 104 3.81 -16.87 -2.43
C SER A 104 3.56 -18.36 -2.23
N SER A 105 4.56 -19.19 -2.51
CA SER A 105 4.55 -20.62 -2.20
C SER A 105 5.49 -20.91 -1.04
N GLU A 106 5.28 -22.03 -0.36
CA GLU A 106 6.15 -22.48 0.74
C GLU A 106 7.64 -22.49 0.35
N GLN A 107 7.95 -23.03 -0.84
CA GLN A 107 9.32 -23.07 -1.36
C GLN A 107 9.94 -21.68 -1.50
N MET A 108 9.17 -20.68 -1.90
CA MET A 108 9.66 -19.31 -2.06
C MET A 108 9.88 -18.65 -0.68
N LEU A 109 8.96 -18.86 0.27
CA LEU A 109 9.09 -18.29 1.61
C LEU A 109 10.29 -18.86 2.38
N GLY A 110 10.61 -20.15 2.16
CA GLY A 110 11.78 -20.82 2.73
C GLY A 110 13.03 -20.75 1.85
N ALA A 111 13.01 -20.07 0.70
CA ALA A 111 14.17 -19.95 -0.16
C ALA A 111 15.19 -18.98 0.46
N PHE A 112 16.33 -19.53 0.89
CA PHE A 112 17.51 -18.76 1.31
C PHE A 112 18.60 -18.91 0.26
N ASP A 113 18.46 -18.17 -0.85
CA ASP A 113 19.52 -18.05 -1.85
C ASP A 113 20.09 -16.64 -1.79
N VAL A 114 21.31 -16.51 -1.25
CA VAL A 114 22.00 -15.21 -1.14
C VAL A 114 22.38 -14.68 -2.52
N ASP A 115 22.57 -15.56 -3.50
CA ASP A 115 22.88 -15.20 -4.89
C ASP A 115 21.60 -14.80 -5.66
N ARG A 116 20.42 -15.23 -5.19
CA ARG A 116 19.11 -14.90 -5.76
C ARG A 116 18.09 -14.55 -4.68
N ILE A 117 18.18 -13.31 -4.21
CA ILE A 117 17.25 -12.76 -3.22
C ILE A 117 15.95 -12.35 -3.91
N ASP A 118 14.86 -13.09 -3.71
CA ASP A 118 13.53 -12.65 -4.17
C ASP A 118 12.90 -11.63 -3.21
N LEU A 119 12.15 -10.66 -3.74
CA LEU A 119 11.66 -9.51 -2.96
C LEU A 119 10.57 -9.94 -1.97
N GLU A 120 9.62 -10.78 -2.39
CA GLU A 120 8.47 -11.19 -1.58
C GLU A 120 8.88 -12.02 -0.36
N PRO A 121 9.77 -13.03 -0.47
CA PRO A 121 10.31 -13.73 0.71
C PRO A 121 11.08 -12.78 1.63
N LEU A 122 11.85 -11.84 1.07
CA LEU A 122 12.60 -10.89 1.87
C LEU A 122 11.68 -9.96 2.66
N LEU A 123 10.64 -9.39 2.02
CA LEU A 123 9.62 -8.57 2.68
C LEU A 123 8.91 -9.32 3.81
N PHE A 124 8.65 -10.62 3.62
CA PHE A 124 8.09 -11.47 4.66
C PHE A 124 9.04 -11.65 5.84
N GLN A 125 10.27 -12.09 5.57
CA GLN A 125 11.28 -12.39 6.59
C GLN A 125 11.69 -11.16 7.40
N THR A 126 11.62 -9.99 6.77
CA THR A 126 11.92 -8.70 7.39
C THR A 126 10.71 -8.02 8.03
N GLY A 127 9.52 -8.66 8.01
CA GLY A 127 8.32 -8.18 8.71
C GLY A 127 7.52 -7.10 7.98
N TYR A 128 7.84 -6.78 6.73
CA TYR A 128 7.06 -5.83 5.92
C TYR A 128 5.80 -6.45 5.29
N LEU A 129 5.84 -7.76 5.07
CA LEU A 129 4.67 -8.56 4.70
C LEU A 129 4.46 -9.69 5.70
N THR A 130 3.21 -10.13 5.80
CA THR A 130 2.81 -11.21 6.70
C THR A 130 1.76 -12.11 6.06
N ILE A 131 1.58 -13.32 6.57
CA ILE A 131 0.60 -14.26 6.02
C ILE A 131 -0.80 -13.86 6.47
N ARG A 132 -1.66 -13.58 5.48
CA ARG A 132 -3.10 -13.36 5.68
C ARG A 132 -3.85 -14.68 5.74
N SER A 133 -3.56 -15.58 4.81
CA SER A 133 -4.25 -16.85 4.67
C SER A 133 -3.43 -17.83 3.83
N ARG A 134 -3.56 -19.12 4.11
CA ARG A 134 -3.13 -20.19 3.21
C ARG A 134 -4.29 -20.72 2.40
N GLU A 135 -4.05 -21.08 1.15
CA GLU A 135 -5.06 -21.66 0.26
C GLU A 135 -4.44 -22.77 -0.62
N PRO A 136 -5.19 -23.83 -0.96
CA PRO A 136 -4.72 -24.83 -1.90
C PRO A 136 -4.70 -24.27 -3.33
N ILE A 137 -3.62 -24.52 -4.06
CA ILE A 137 -3.43 -24.16 -5.47
C ILE A 137 -2.99 -25.42 -6.22
N GLY A 138 -3.97 -26.16 -6.75
CA GLY A 138 -3.74 -27.48 -7.33
C GLY A 138 -3.15 -28.43 -6.30
N SER A 139 -1.94 -28.92 -6.54
CA SER A 139 -1.20 -29.79 -5.60
C SER A 139 -0.29 -29.04 -4.62
N LYS A 140 -0.26 -27.70 -4.66
CA LYS A 140 0.60 -26.86 -3.82
C LYS A 140 -0.22 -26.06 -2.81
N ILE A 141 0.46 -25.49 -1.82
CA ILE A 141 -0.10 -24.51 -0.90
C ILE A 141 0.40 -23.11 -1.31
N GLY A 142 -0.55 -22.20 -1.49
CA GLY A 142 -0.30 -20.78 -1.68
C GLY A 142 -0.54 -20.00 -0.38
N TYR A 143 0.22 -18.94 -0.18
CA TYR A 143 0.12 -18.04 0.97
C TYR A 143 -0.16 -16.63 0.45
N ARG A 144 -1.36 -16.12 0.75
CA ARG A 144 -1.70 -14.72 0.49
C ARG A 144 -1.09 -13.86 1.58
N MET A 145 -0.43 -12.79 1.17
CA MET A 145 0.26 -11.90 2.07
C MET A 145 -0.40 -10.52 2.11
N ARG A 146 -0.04 -9.74 3.12
CA ARG A 146 -0.47 -8.34 3.30
C ARG A 146 0.55 -7.60 4.18
N PHE A 147 0.43 -6.28 4.27
CA PHE A 147 1.06 -5.54 5.37
C PHE A 147 0.54 -6.04 6.72
N PRO A 148 1.39 -6.18 7.75
CA PRO A 148 0.95 -6.66 9.05
C PRO A 148 -0.05 -5.73 9.70
N ASN A 149 0.24 -4.43 9.72
CA ASN A 149 -0.54 -3.43 10.43
C ASN A 149 -0.42 -2.06 9.73
N LEU A 150 -1.11 -1.06 10.27
CA LEU A 150 -1.11 0.29 9.70
C LEU A 150 0.29 0.91 9.75
N GLU A 151 0.98 0.82 10.88
CA GLU A 151 2.33 1.36 11.06
C GLU A 151 3.29 0.97 9.93
N VAL A 152 3.40 -0.32 9.64
CA VAL A 152 4.33 -0.84 8.64
C VAL A 152 3.93 -0.38 7.24
N LYS A 153 2.63 -0.33 6.96
CA LYS A 153 2.09 0.16 5.67
C LYS A 153 2.43 1.64 5.45
N LEU A 154 2.19 2.50 6.45
CA LEU A 154 2.51 3.92 6.36
C LEU A 154 4.02 4.12 6.18
N SER A 155 4.82 3.50 7.04
CA SER A 155 6.25 3.76 7.10
C SER A 155 6.99 3.23 5.87
N LEU A 156 6.63 2.05 5.36
CA LEU A 156 7.25 1.55 4.12
C LEU A 156 6.88 2.40 2.92
N THR A 157 5.62 2.79 2.78
CA THR A 157 5.19 3.62 1.63
C THR A 157 5.79 5.02 1.68
N ASP A 158 5.93 5.60 2.88
CA ASP A 158 6.58 6.89 3.06
C ASP A 158 8.08 6.82 2.72
N ALA A 159 8.77 5.76 3.14
CA ALA A 159 10.19 5.59 2.83
C ALA A 159 10.47 5.26 1.36
N ILE A 160 9.58 4.51 0.71
CA ILE A 160 9.62 4.36 -0.76
C ILE A 160 9.43 5.72 -1.41
N LEU A 161 8.47 6.52 -0.96
CA LEU A 161 8.21 7.84 -1.50
C LEU A 161 9.40 8.80 -1.32
N ASP A 162 10.08 8.76 -0.16
CA ASP A 162 11.33 9.51 0.07
C ASP A 162 12.37 9.17 -0.99
N ARG A 163 12.57 7.87 -1.24
CA ARG A 163 13.51 7.40 -2.25
C ARG A 163 13.13 7.87 -3.65
N LEU A 164 11.85 7.80 -4.02
CA LEU A 164 11.35 8.22 -5.32
C LEU A 164 11.40 9.74 -5.53
N SER A 165 11.22 10.53 -4.46
CA SER A 165 11.17 11.99 -4.51
C SER A 165 12.55 12.63 -4.64
N GLY A 166 13.59 12.04 -4.03
CA GLY A 166 14.93 12.64 -3.93
C GLY A 166 14.99 13.95 -3.13
N ALA A 167 13.87 14.44 -2.56
CA ALA A 167 13.74 15.73 -1.88
C ALA A 167 12.72 15.66 -0.71
N PRO A 168 13.12 15.14 0.47
CA PRO A 168 12.20 14.86 1.58
C PRO A 168 11.39 16.06 2.09
N ALA A 169 11.99 17.25 2.18
CA ALA A 169 11.29 18.45 2.66
C ALA A 169 10.16 18.91 1.72
N VAL A 170 10.32 18.69 0.40
CA VAL A 170 9.28 19.00 -0.59
C VAL A 170 8.14 17.99 -0.50
N LYS A 171 8.45 16.72 -0.21
CA LYS A 171 7.46 15.66 0.00
C LYS A 171 6.53 15.98 1.17
N GLU A 172 7.04 16.35 2.34
CA GLU A 172 6.21 16.63 3.52
C GLU A 172 5.21 17.76 3.27
N ASN A 173 5.66 18.87 2.67
CA ASN A 173 4.76 19.96 2.31
C ASN A 173 3.71 19.52 1.27
N ASN A 174 4.09 18.70 0.30
CA ASN A 174 3.15 18.14 -0.68
C ASN A 174 2.13 17.20 -0.04
N GLN A 175 2.51 16.41 0.95
CA GLN A 175 1.60 15.54 1.71
C GLN A 175 0.52 16.35 2.43
N TYR A 176 0.89 17.44 3.12
CA TYR A 176 -0.08 18.33 3.75
C TYR A 176 -1.03 18.97 2.73
N ARG A 177 -0.48 19.50 1.63
CA ARG A 177 -1.28 20.10 0.57
C ARG A 177 -2.23 19.10 -0.09
N LEU A 178 -1.76 17.87 -0.33
CA LEU A 178 -2.54 16.80 -0.93
C LEU A 178 -3.73 16.42 -0.03
N TYR A 179 -3.51 16.33 1.28
CA TYR A 179 -4.59 16.09 2.24
C TYR A 179 -5.67 17.19 2.14
N ARG A 180 -5.27 18.47 2.11
CA ARG A 180 -6.18 19.60 1.95
C ARG A 180 -6.95 19.56 0.63
N CYS A 181 -6.29 19.23 -0.48
CA CYS A 181 -6.97 19.08 -1.76
C CYS A 181 -8.09 18.03 -1.72
N LEU A 182 -7.92 16.93 -0.98
CA LEU A 182 -8.97 15.93 -0.78
C LEU A 182 -10.07 16.37 0.21
N GLU A 183 -9.73 17.20 1.19
CA GLU A 183 -10.72 17.77 2.12
C GLU A 183 -11.65 18.77 1.41
N ASP A 184 -11.06 19.63 0.56
CA ASP A 184 -11.74 20.69 -0.18
C ASP A 184 -12.31 20.22 -1.54
N ALA A 185 -12.02 18.98 -1.93
CA ALA A 185 -12.33 18.43 -3.25
C ALA A 185 -11.76 19.28 -4.42
N ASP A 186 -10.54 19.79 -4.24
CA ASP A 186 -9.75 20.55 -5.21
C ASP A 186 -8.88 19.61 -6.06
N MET A 187 -9.45 19.12 -7.15
CA MET A 187 -8.78 18.16 -8.05
C MET A 187 -7.73 18.84 -8.95
N ASP A 188 -7.87 20.13 -9.22
CA ASP A 188 -6.87 20.89 -9.96
C ASP A 188 -5.61 21.12 -9.11
N GLY A 189 -5.76 21.47 -7.83
CA GLY A 189 -4.65 21.53 -6.89
C GLY A 189 -3.96 20.17 -6.70
N LEU A 190 -4.74 19.09 -6.68
CA LEU A 190 -4.22 17.72 -6.63
C LEU A 190 -3.37 17.39 -7.87
N ARG A 191 -3.85 17.73 -9.07
CA ARG A 191 -3.08 17.61 -10.32
C ARG A 191 -1.75 18.36 -10.22
N ASP A 192 -1.78 19.60 -9.76
CA ASP A 192 -0.60 20.47 -9.73
C ASP A 192 0.49 19.91 -8.79
N ILE A 193 0.10 19.29 -7.67
CA ILE A 193 1.02 18.60 -6.76
C ILE A 193 1.73 17.44 -7.47
N PHE A 194 0.98 16.55 -8.12
CA PHE A 194 1.58 15.41 -8.82
C PHE A 194 2.39 15.84 -10.04
N HIS A 195 1.92 16.82 -10.81
CA HIS A 195 2.65 17.34 -11.96
C HIS A 195 3.99 17.97 -11.54
N ALA A 196 4.01 18.76 -10.46
CA ALA A 196 5.23 19.32 -9.90
C ALA A 196 6.17 18.24 -9.36
N PHE A 197 5.61 17.20 -8.72
CA PHE A 197 6.39 16.05 -8.26
C PHE A 197 7.09 15.35 -9.43
N PHE A 198 6.38 14.95 -10.48
CA PHE A 198 7.00 14.27 -11.63
C PHE A 198 8.01 15.15 -12.35
N ALA A 199 7.76 16.46 -12.44
CA ALA A 199 8.70 17.43 -13.01
C ALA A 199 10.01 17.55 -12.19
N SER A 200 9.97 17.23 -10.90
CA SER A 200 11.15 17.30 -10.02
C SER A 200 12.05 16.06 -10.08
N ILE A 201 11.57 14.96 -10.69
CA ILE A 201 12.33 13.70 -10.76
C ILE A 201 13.51 13.87 -11.74
N PRO A 202 14.77 13.64 -11.31
CA PRO A 202 15.93 13.81 -12.18
C PRO A 202 15.91 12.91 -13.42
N ASN A 203 16.46 13.38 -14.53
CA ASN A 203 16.46 12.64 -15.80
C ASN A 203 17.21 11.30 -15.73
N GLU A 204 18.21 11.17 -14.85
CA GLU A 204 19.00 9.95 -14.66
C GLU A 204 18.13 8.77 -14.19
N TRP A 205 17.06 9.04 -13.44
CA TRP A 205 16.11 8.01 -12.99
C TRP A 205 15.46 7.26 -14.16
N TYR A 206 15.31 7.93 -15.30
CA TYR A 206 14.63 7.39 -16.48
C TYR A 206 15.59 6.83 -17.54
N SER A 207 16.91 6.82 -17.28
CA SER A 207 17.95 6.41 -18.25
C SER A 207 18.02 4.89 -18.51
N SER A 208 17.21 4.10 -17.82
CA SER A 208 17.12 2.66 -17.97
C SER A 208 15.98 2.29 -18.94
N SER A 209 16.29 1.48 -19.95
CA SER A 209 15.38 1.04 -21.04
C SER A 209 14.13 0.31 -20.50
N ARG A 210 13.01 1.01 -20.27
CA ARG A 210 11.93 0.49 -19.39
C ARG A 210 10.51 0.84 -19.80
N VAL A 211 10.14 0.53 -21.03
CA VAL A 211 8.82 0.87 -21.61
C VAL A 211 7.64 0.29 -20.79
N ALA A 212 7.68 -0.94 -20.29
CA ALA A 212 6.54 -1.53 -19.55
C ALA A 212 6.38 -1.05 -18.09
N ALA A 213 7.38 -0.37 -17.51
CA ALA A 213 7.40 -0.02 -16.09
C ALA A 213 6.75 1.33 -15.74
N TYR A 214 6.39 2.15 -16.74
CA TYR A 214 5.99 3.54 -16.50
C TYR A 214 4.63 3.68 -15.83
N GLU A 215 3.60 2.95 -16.30
CA GLU A 215 2.26 3.04 -15.69
C GLU A 215 2.28 2.58 -14.23
N ALA A 216 2.92 1.43 -13.99
CA ALA A 216 3.15 0.90 -12.65
C ALA A 216 3.93 1.87 -11.75
N PHE A 217 4.93 2.56 -12.29
CA PHE A 217 5.69 3.58 -11.57
C PHE A 217 4.81 4.76 -11.16
N TYR A 218 4.03 5.32 -12.09
CA TYR A 218 3.15 6.44 -11.80
C TYR A 218 2.06 6.07 -10.79
N ALA A 219 1.40 4.92 -10.98
CA ALA A 219 0.42 4.40 -10.02
C ALA A 219 1.06 4.17 -8.63
N SER A 220 2.32 3.73 -8.58
CA SER A 220 3.05 3.56 -7.31
C SER A 220 3.28 4.87 -6.57
N VAL A 221 3.56 5.97 -7.28
CA VAL A 221 3.72 7.29 -6.67
C VAL A 221 2.41 7.77 -6.04
N PHE A 222 1.30 7.67 -6.78
CA PHE A 222 -0.03 8.01 -6.25
C PHE A 222 -0.38 7.15 -5.03
N TYR A 223 -0.20 5.83 -5.13
CA TYR A 223 -0.42 4.89 -4.04
C TYR A 223 0.41 5.25 -2.80
N CYS A 224 1.70 5.54 -2.96
CA CYS A 224 2.57 5.88 -1.84
C CYS A 224 2.19 7.21 -1.19
N TYR A 225 1.87 8.26 -1.98
CA TYR A 225 1.43 9.55 -1.43
C TYR A 225 0.18 9.41 -0.56
N PHE A 226 -0.86 8.75 -1.08
CA PHE A 226 -2.11 8.60 -0.34
C PHE A 226 -1.98 7.64 0.85
N THR A 227 -1.21 6.57 0.68
CA THR A 227 -1.01 5.59 1.75
C THR A 227 -0.17 6.17 2.88
N ALA A 228 0.94 6.86 2.59
CA ALA A 228 1.86 7.38 3.59
C ALA A 228 1.20 8.37 4.57
N ILE A 229 0.17 9.09 4.13
CA ILE A 229 -0.59 10.04 4.98
C ILE A 229 -1.82 9.40 5.65
N GLY A 230 -1.98 8.07 5.57
CA GLY A 230 -2.99 7.34 6.34
C GLY A 230 -4.39 7.25 5.73
N LEU A 231 -4.54 7.43 4.41
CA LEU A 231 -5.85 7.31 3.76
C LEU A 231 -6.25 5.84 3.52
N ASP A 232 -7.57 5.58 3.45
CA ASP A 232 -8.10 4.29 2.97
C ASP A 232 -7.93 4.23 1.44
N VAL A 233 -6.82 3.62 1.03
CA VAL A 233 -6.46 3.39 -0.37
C VAL A 233 -6.75 1.94 -0.74
N ARG A 234 -7.50 1.74 -1.83
CA ARG A 234 -7.83 0.43 -2.40
C ARG A 234 -7.31 0.38 -3.82
N VAL A 235 -6.39 -0.52 -4.11
CA VAL A 235 -5.80 -0.68 -5.44
C VAL A 235 -6.36 -1.91 -6.13
N GLU A 236 -6.44 -1.85 -7.46
CA GLU A 236 -6.89 -2.96 -8.29
C GLU A 236 -8.26 -3.51 -7.85
N ASP A 237 -9.15 -2.59 -7.47
CA ASP A 237 -10.40 -2.94 -6.84
C ASP A 237 -11.36 -3.55 -7.86
N SER A 238 -11.60 -4.85 -7.72
CA SER A 238 -12.41 -5.61 -8.66
C SER A 238 -13.89 -5.25 -8.54
N THR A 239 -14.52 -5.04 -9.69
CA THR A 239 -15.96 -4.83 -9.87
C THR A 239 -16.51 -5.94 -10.77
N ASN A 240 -17.84 -6.03 -10.89
CA ASN A 240 -18.49 -6.96 -11.82
C ASN A 240 -18.21 -6.63 -13.30
N VAL A 241 -17.65 -5.46 -13.61
CA VAL A 241 -17.50 -4.89 -14.96
C VAL A 241 -16.05 -4.59 -15.35
N GLY A 242 -15.10 -4.84 -14.43
CA GLY A 242 -13.68 -4.62 -14.63
C GLY A 242 -12.95 -4.36 -13.32
N ARG A 243 -11.81 -3.68 -13.38
CA ARG A 243 -10.95 -3.41 -12.22
C ARG A 243 -10.60 -1.93 -12.22
N ILE A 244 -10.84 -1.27 -11.09
CA ILE A 244 -10.46 0.13 -10.88
C ILE A 244 -9.01 0.13 -10.47
N ASP A 245 -8.19 1.01 -11.06
CA ASP A 245 -6.77 1.07 -10.69
C ASP A 245 -6.59 1.45 -9.23
N MET A 246 -7.28 2.50 -8.77
CA MET A 246 -7.19 2.94 -7.39
C MET A 246 -8.43 3.72 -6.93
N ALA A 247 -8.86 3.47 -5.70
CA ALA A 247 -9.87 4.25 -4.99
C ALA A 247 -9.29 4.81 -3.69
N VAL A 248 -9.55 6.08 -3.39
CA VAL A 248 -9.17 6.73 -2.14
C VAL A 248 -10.42 7.21 -1.43
N ILE A 249 -10.62 6.77 -0.19
CA ILE A 249 -11.80 7.11 0.62
C ILE A 249 -11.38 8.04 1.74
N HIS A 250 -11.96 9.24 1.76
CA HIS A 250 -11.62 10.26 2.72
C HIS A 250 -12.77 11.25 2.93
N GLY A 251 -13.04 11.63 4.19
CA GLY A 251 -13.95 12.75 4.50
C GLY A 251 -15.38 12.60 3.95
N GLY A 252 -15.90 11.37 3.84
CA GLY A 252 -17.22 11.12 3.22
C GLY A 252 -17.21 11.27 1.70
N ARG A 253 -16.04 11.15 1.06
CA ARG A 253 -15.86 11.16 -0.39
C ARG A 253 -15.09 9.93 -0.86
N VAL A 254 -15.34 9.55 -2.11
CA VAL A 254 -14.65 8.47 -2.80
C VAL A 254 -14.06 9.02 -4.08
N TYR A 255 -12.73 8.99 -4.18
CA TYR A 255 -11.98 9.41 -5.35
C TYR A 255 -11.56 8.16 -6.14
N LEU A 256 -12.05 8.01 -7.36
CA LEU A 256 -11.76 6.88 -8.24
C LEU A 256 -10.79 7.31 -9.33
N PHE A 257 -9.61 6.70 -9.34
CA PHE A 257 -8.53 6.99 -10.28
C PHE A 257 -8.42 5.89 -11.32
N GLU A 258 -8.19 6.31 -12.56
CA GLU A 258 -7.77 5.46 -13.68
C GLU A 258 -6.55 6.09 -14.33
N PHE A 259 -5.53 5.28 -14.57
CA PHE A 259 -4.27 5.71 -15.10
C PHE A 259 -4.08 5.18 -16.52
N LYS A 260 -3.55 6.03 -17.41
CA LYS A 260 -3.16 5.62 -18.76
C LYS A 260 -1.81 6.19 -19.13
N VAL A 261 -1.04 5.44 -19.91
CA VAL A 261 0.16 5.95 -20.56
C VAL A 261 -0.09 6.08 -22.06
N VAL A 262 -0.11 7.31 -22.57
CA VAL A 262 -0.63 7.64 -23.91
C VAL A 262 0.12 6.89 -25.02
N GLU A 263 1.44 6.67 -24.88
CA GLU A 263 2.23 5.95 -25.89
C GLU A 263 2.18 4.41 -25.75
N LEU A 264 1.58 3.89 -24.68
CA LEU A 264 1.37 2.44 -24.49
C LEU A 264 -0.04 1.99 -24.78
N ASP A 265 -1.01 2.85 -24.52
CA ASP A 265 -2.40 2.50 -24.71
C ASP A 265 -2.72 2.53 -26.20
N THR A 266 -3.22 1.40 -26.70
CA THR A 266 -3.68 1.25 -28.09
C THR A 266 -5.14 1.66 -28.24
N SER A 267 -5.84 1.90 -27.13
CA SER A 267 -7.19 2.40 -27.10
C SER A 267 -7.21 3.91 -27.38
N PRO A 268 -8.08 4.40 -28.28
CA PRO A 268 -8.29 5.84 -28.47
C PRO A 268 -9.08 6.47 -27.31
N GLN A 269 -9.58 5.65 -26.38
CA GLN A 269 -10.42 6.08 -25.27
C GLN A 269 -9.57 6.72 -24.17
N LYS A 270 -9.97 7.90 -23.69
CA LYS A 270 -9.31 8.58 -22.57
C LYS A 270 -9.49 7.84 -21.24
N ALA A 271 -8.63 8.14 -20.25
CA ALA A 271 -8.71 7.54 -18.92
C ALA A 271 -10.09 7.76 -18.25
N ILE A 272 -10.59 9.00 -18.28
CA ILE A 272 -11.89 9.35 -17.69
C ILE A 272 -13.07 8.66 -18.40
N GLU A 273 -12.96 8.49 -19.72
CA GLU A 273 -13.99 7.82 -20.51
C GLU A 273 -14.06 6.33 -20.18
N GLN A 274 -12.92 5.70 -19.85
CA GLN A 274 -12.86 4.31 -19.43
C GLN A 274 -13.57 4.10 -18.08
N ILE A 275 -13.30 4.93 -17.07
CA ILE A 275 -14.04 4.89 -15.80
C ILE A 275 -15.54 5.05 -16.07
N ARG A 276 -15.90 6.00 -16.95
CA ARG A 276 -17.28 6.29 -17.32
C ARG A 276 -18.00 5.10 -17.96
N SER A 277 -17.41 4.55 -19.02
CA SER A 277 -18.03 3.47 -19.80
C SER A 277 -18.21 2.21 -18.96
N ARG A 278 -17.31 1.99 -17.99
CA ARG A 278 -17.34 0.84 -17.10
C ARG A 278 -18.23 1.04 -15.89
N ARG A 279 -18.70 2.25 -15.59
CA ARG A 279 -19.59 2.52 -14.45
C ARG A 279 -19.01 2.11 -13.09
N TYR A 280 -17.69 2.26 -12.94
CA TYR A 280 -16.95 1.81 -11.76
C TYR A 280 -17.43 2.40 -10.42
N TRP A 281 -18.07 3.57 -10.43
CA TRP A 281 -18.62 4.20 -9.22
C TRP A 281 -19.79 3.45 -8.61
N GLU A 282 -20.48 2.56 -9.33
CA GLU A 282 -21.67 1.88 -8.82
C GLU A 282 -21.39 1.07 -7.54
N LYS A 283 -20.17 0.52 -7.39
CA LYS A 283 -19.70 -0.17 -6.17
C LYS A 283 -19.60 0.75 -4.94
N TYR A 284 -19.55 2.05 -5.17
CA TYR A 284 -19.31 3.08 -4.17
C TYR A 284 -20.53 3.96 -3.91
N VAL A 285 -21.65 3.72 -4.58
CA VAL A 285 -22.92 4.40 -4.30
C VAL A 285 -23.28 4.22 -2.82
N GLY A 286 -23.69 5.32 -2.17
CA GLY A 286 -24.02 5.36 -0.75
C GLY A 286 -22.82 5.48 0.19
N LYS A 287 -21.58 5.52 -0.33
CA LYS A 287 -20.35 5.72 0.48
C LYS A 287 -19.87 7.16 0.56
N GLY A 288 -20.59 8.09 -0.05
CA GLY A 288 -20.25 9.50 -0.07
C GLY A 288 -20.39 10.17 -1.43
N GLU A 289 -19.87 11.40 -1.52
CA GLU A 289 -19.67 12.09 -2.80
C GLU A 289 -18.62 11.33 -3.61
N ILE A 290 -18.89 11.05 -4.89
CA ILE A 290 -17.97 10.29 -5.74
C ILE A 290 -17.36 11.22 -6.78
N VAL A 291 -16.03 11.19 -6.88
CA VAL A 291 -15.26 11.94 -7.85
C VAL A 291 -14.48 10.95 -8.71
N LEU A 292 -14.64 11.02 -10.03
CA LEU A 292 -13.87 10.23 -10.99
C LEU A 292 -12.71 11.08 -11.51
N ILE A 293 -11.54 10.47 -11.65
CA ILE A 293 -10.31 11.14 -12.03
C ILE A 293 -9.59 10.26 -13.05
N GLY A 294 -9.52 10.72 -14.30
CA GLY A 294 -8.71 10.11 -15.33
C GLY A 294 -7.37 10.82 -15.46
N VAL A 295 -6.27 10.09 -15.32
CA VAL A 295 -4.92 10.65 -15.41
C VAL A 295 -4.16 10.01 -16.56
N GLU A 296 -3.65 10.83 -17.47
CA GLU A 296 -2.91 10.39 -18.64
C GLU A 296 -1.46 10.88 -18.53
N PHE A 297 -0.51 9.95 -18.61
CA PHE A 297 0.92 10.22 -18.57
C PHE A 297 1.54 10.04 -19.94
N SER A 298 2.54 10.86 -20.24
CA SER A 298 3.41 10.63 -21.39
C SER A 298 4.77 10.14 -20.91
N LYS A 299 5.28 9.10 -21.57
CA LYS A 299 6.68 8.67 -21.40
C LYS A 299 7.66 9.63 -22.01
N THR A 300 7.21 10.36 -23.04
CA THR A 300 8.01 11.34 -23.77
C THR A 300 8.24 12.57 -22.89
N THR A 301 7.18 13.13 -22.28
CA THR A 301 7.30 14.28 -21.37
C THR A 301 7.61 13.87 -19.93
N ARG A 302 7.46 12.57 -19.59
CA ARG A 302 7.65 11.99 -18.25
C ARG A 302 6.78 12.65 -17.19
N ASN A 303 5.59 13.10 -17.59
CA ASN A 303 4.67 13.83 -16.73
C ASN A 303 3.22 13.58 -17.17
N ILE A 304 2.29 14.08 -16.35
CA ILE A 304 0.87 14.16 -16.63
C ILE A 304 0.65 15.07 -17.85
N VAL A 305 0.02 14.54 -18.88
CA VAL A 305 -0.38 15.26 -20.10
C VAL A 305 -1.90 15.40 -20.23
N GLY A 306 -2.67 14.62 -19.45
CA GLY A 306 -4.12 14.74 -19.34
C GLY A 306 -4.54 14.50 -17.89
N TYR A 307 -5.48 15.33 -17.40
CA TYR A 307 -6.07 15.19 -16.07
C TYR A 307 -7.50 15.69 -16.14
N ASP A 308 -8.43 14.77 -16.32
CA ASP A 308 -9.86 15.05 -16.44
C ASP A 308 -10.56 14.51 -15.18
N TRP A 309 -11.50 15.28 -14.61
CA TRP A 309 -12.25 14.83 -13.44
C TRP A 309 -13.73 15.19 -13.55
N GLU A 310 -14.60 14.38 -12.95
CA GLU A 310 -16.03 14.64 -12.85
C GLU A 310 -16.61 14.18 -11.51
N ARG A 311 -17.61 14.91 -11.01
CA ARG A 311 -18.39 14.51 -9.84
C ARG A 311 -19.61 13.71 -10.31
N ILE A 312 -19.86 12.58 -9.66
CA ILE A 312 -21.08 11.80 -9.89
C ILE A 312 -22.13 12.25 -8.89
N ASP A 313 -23.22 12.80 -9.42
CA ASP A 313 -24.43 13.02 -8.64
C ASP A 313 -25.07 11.65 -8.36
N THR A 314 -24.95 11.20 -7.11
CA THR A 314 -25.56 9.94 -6.65
C THR A 314 -26.97 10.12 -6.10
N GLY A 315 -27.56 11.33 -6.22
CA GLY A 315 -28.95 11.58 -5.88
C GLY A 315 -29.24 11.33 -4.39
N ALA A 316 -28.62 12.11 -3.50
CA ALA A 316 -29.09 12.20 -2.12
C ALA A 316 -30.33 13.12 -2.05
N GLY A 317 -31.49 12.62 -2.51
CA GLY A 317 -32.73 13.37 -2.43
C GLY A 317 -33.85 12.85 -3.32
N ASN A 318 -34.57 11.82 -2.87
CA ASN A 318 -36.03 11.65 -3.04
C ASN A 318 -36.45 10.28 -2.48
N VAL A 319 -36.45 10.18 -1.15
CA VAL A 319 -37.41 9.30 -0.47
C VAL A 319 -38.53 10.24 -0.01
N GLN A 320 -39.54 10.42 -0.86
CA GLN A 320 -40.83 10.89 -0.37
C GLN A 320 -41.44 9.75 0.43
N ILE A 321 -41.79 10.07 1.68
CA ILE A 321 -42.51 9.22 2.64
C ILE A 321 -43.87 8.84 2.07
#